data_AF-A0A8J2AMH3-F1
#
_entry.id   AF-A0A8J2AMH3-F1
#
_cell.length_a   1.000
_cell.length_b   1.000
_cell.length_c   1.000
_cell.angle_alpha   90.00
_cell.angle_beta   90.00
_cell.angle_gamma   90.00
#
_symmetry.space_group_name_H-M   'P 1'
#
loop_
_entity.id
_entity.type
_entity.pdbx_description
1 polymer ?
#
loop_
_entity_poly.entity_id
_entity_poly.type
_entity_poly.pdbx_seq_one_letter_code
_entity_poly.pdbx_strand_id
1 'polypeptide(L)'
;MVSLSSVPRQIIHHHLFYGNYDGHPPGDLELAISTLRRPMTPQLTQDDSDERALIFLAGDSSLDNKFWLGQRAQALNGYENIILPPLMKQDVCFWINSYLIRKNLHANTACVNCAVEASSLSSRAFGVLHKQDAIIQKSLTPKDTLIVSIGGNDIALVPSLLTVANLLVLSWLVPKTCTEKCACSVGPPNLVPDMGCCCGCHVLNCAQSYLCGWPPGFGYFVDLFKNRVKNYVKKLVKISSTGRVKKMKPRRSSKSRLWS
;
A
#
# COMPACT_ATOMS: atom_id res chain seq x y z
N MET A 1 -38.77 15.12 -17.96
CA MET A 1 -38.03 14.98 -16.68
C MET A 1 -37.62 13.52 -16.53
N VAL A 2 -36.36 13.21 -16.82
CA VAL A 2 -35.84 11.85 -16.62
C VAL A 2 -35.61 11.69 -15.12
N SER A 3 -36.41 10.83 -14.50
CA SER A 3 -36.21 10.40 -13.12
C SER A 3 -34.80 9.83 -13.00
N LEU A 4 -33.93 10.54 -12.27
CA LEU A 4 -32.63 10.03 -11.85
C LEU A 4 -32.92 8.84 -10.94
N SER A 5 -32.93 7.64 -11.51
CA SER A 5 -32.99 6.39 -10.77
C SER A 5 -31.91 6.44 -9.69
N SER A 6 -32.32 6.53 -8.43
CA SER A 6 -31.43 6.57 -7.27
C SER A 6 -30.72 5.22 -7.16
N VAL A 7 -29.59 5.09 -7.85
CA VAL A 7 -28.64 4.00 -7.61
C VAL A 7 -28.41 3.97 -6.11
N PRO A 8 -28.65 2.84 -5.42
CA PRO A 8 -28.44 2.75 -3.99
C PRO A 8 -27.02 3.21 -3.70
N ARG A 9 -26.86 4.25 -2.88
CA ARG A 9 -25.52 4.61 -2.37
C ARG A 9 -25.03 3.40 -1.60
N GLN A 10 -23.96 2.77 -2.08
CA GLN A 10 -23.31 1.72 -1.33
C GLN A 10 -22.69 2.37 -0.10
N ILE A 11 -23.05 1.87 1.08
CA ILE A 11 -22.63 2.38 2.37
C ILE A 11 -21.75 1.33 3.03
N ILE A 12 -20.64 1.78 3.59
CA ILE A 12 -19.70 0.99 4.38
C ILE A 12 -20.08 1.17 5.85
N HIS A 13 -20.32 0.07 6.56
CA HIS A 13 -20.54 0.15 8.00
C HIS A 13 -19.20 0.32 8.73
N HIS A 14 -19.05 1.39 9.52
CA HIS A 14 -17.83 1.71 10.27
C HIS A 14 -17.29 0.51 11.08
N HIS A 15 -18.18 -0.22 11.75
CA HIS A 15 -17.78 -1.33 12.61
C HIS A 15 -17.24 -2.54 11.82
N LEU A 16 -17.68 -2.73 10.58
CA LEU A 16 -17.12 -3.75 9.67
C LEU A 16 -15.80 -3.25 9.07
N PHE A 17 -15.77 -1.99 8.67
CA PHE A 17 -14.60 -1.39 8.02
C PHE A 17 -13.37 -1.36 8.93
N TYR A 18 -13.56 -1.02 10.20
CA TYR A 18 -12.49 -0.91 11.20
C TYR A 18 -12.48 -2.03 12.25
N GLY A 19 -13.27 -3.09 12.04
CA GLY A 19 -13.46 -4.18 12.99
C GLY A 19 -12.54 -5.38 12.81
N ASN A 20 -11.81 -5.44 11.70
CA ASN A 20 -10.99 -6.60 11.34
C ASN A 20 -9.51 -6.38 11.69
N TYR A 21 -8.87 -7.44 12.20
CA TYR A 21 -7.43 -7.47 12.41
C TYR A 21 -6.67 -7.45 11.08
N ASP A 22 -7.13 -8.21 10.08
CA ASP A 22 -6.43 -8.38 8.79
C ASP A 22 -6.62 -7.19 7.81
N GLY A 23 -6.76 -5.98 8.36
CA GLY A 23 -7.03 -4.76 7.61
C GLY A 23 -8.48 -4.64 7.11
N HIS A 24 -8.72 -3.65 6.25
CA HIS A 24 -10.05 -3.37 5.73
C HIS A 24 -10.60 -4.50 4.85
N PRO A 25 -11.92 -4.79 4.90
CA PRO A 25 -12.58 -5.72 3.98
C PRO A 25 -12.30 -5.31 2.51
N PRO A 26 -11.88 -6.25 1.63
CA PRO A 26 -11.55 -5.94 0.24
C PRO A 26 -12.66 -5.20 -0.52
N GLY A 27 -13.93 -5.61 -0.37
CA GLY A 27 -15.07 -4.97 -1.04
C GLY A 27 -15.30 -3.53 -0.59
N ASP A 28 -15.24 -3.27 0.72
CA ASP A 28 -15.40 -1.92 1.27
C ASP A 28 -14.21 -1.03 0.88
N LEU A 29 -13.00 -1.58 0.82
CA LEU A 29 -11.81 -0.86 0.38
C LEU A 29 -11.90 -0.44 -1.08
N GLU A 30 -12.41 -1.31 -1.97
CA GLU A 30 -12.66 -0.97 -3.38
C GLU A 30 -13.72 0.12 -3.54
N LEU A 31 -14.78 0.06 -2.73
CA LEU A 31 -15.80 1.10 -2.68
C LEU A 31 -15.23 2.44 -2.19
N ALA A 32 -14.38 2.41 -1.16
CA ALA A 32 -13.71 3.61 -0.67
C ALA A 32 -12.81 4.23 -1.74
N ILE A 33 -11.95 3.43 -2.39
CA ILE A 33 -11.06 3.90 -3.46
C ILE A 33 -11.87 4.51 -4.61
N SER A 34 -12.87 3.79 -5.13
CA SER A 34 -13.67 4.26 -6.27
C SER A 34 -14.49 5.52 -5.95
N THR A 35 -14.87 5.73 -4.69
CA THR A 35 -15.58 6.94 -4.25
C THR A 35 -14.63 8.10 -4.04
N LEU A 36 -13.52 7.87 -3.35
CA LEU A 36 -12.52 8.91 -3.05
C LEU A 36 -11.79 9.42 -4.29
N ARG A 37 -11.70 8.59 -5.33
CA ARG A 37 -11.17 8.97 -6.64
C ARG A 37 -12.02 10.03 -7.35
N ARG A 38 -13.32 10.09 -7.05
CA ARG A 38 -14.21 11.04 -7.72
C ARG A 38 -13.87 12.47 -7.30
N PRO A 39 -13.90 13.44 -8.22
CA PRO A 39 -13.73 14.84 -7.87
C PRO A 39 -14.81 15.29 -6.85
N MET A 40 -14.40 16.09 -5.86
CA MET A 40 -15.32 16.61 -4.85
C MET A 40 -16.33 17.61 -5.42
N THR A 41 -15.91 18.38 -6.42
CA THR A 41 -16.77 19.30 -7.15
C THR A 41 -16.99 18.73 -8.54
N PRO A 42 -18.22 18.39 -8.93
CA PRO A 42 -18.53 18.09 -10.32
C PRO A 42 -18.41 19.40 -11.12
N GLN A 43 -17.20 19.76 -11.55
CA GLN A 43 -17.06 20.81 -12.55
C GLN A 43 -17.60 20.26 -13.89
N LEU A 44 -18.28 21.13 -14.63
CA LEU A 44 -18.94 20.88 -15.92
C LEU A 44 -17.97 20.53 -17.06
N THR A 45 -16.74 20.15 -16.75
CA THR A 45 -15.69 19.82 -17.70
C THR A 45 -15.79 18.35 -18.07
N GLN A 46 -16.14 18.10 -19.33
CA GLN A 46 -16.38 16.78 -19.91
C GLN A 46 -15.07 16.03 -20.23
N ASP A 47 -14.06 16.17 -19.37
CA ASP A 47 -12.76 15.52 -19.52
C ASP A 47 -12.54 14.51 -18.41
N ASP A 48 -12.17 13.28 -18.78
CA ASP A 48 -11.82 12.17 -17.86
C ASP A 48 -10.57 12.47 -16.99
N SER A 49 -10.01 13.68 -17.05
CA SER A 49 -8.78 14.08 -16.37
C SER A 49 -8.96 14.53 -14.91
N ASP A 50 -10.18 14.66 -14.41
CA ASP A 50 -10.49 15.23 -13.08
C ASP A 50 -10.52 14.22 -11.92
N GLU A 51 -10.01 13.00 -12.12
CA GLU A 51 -9.83 12.07 -10.99
C GLU A 51 -8.83 12.62 -9.96
N ARG A 52 -9.19 12.47 -8.68
CA ARG A 52 -8.33 12.79 -7.54
C ARG A 52 -7.16 11.82 -7.46
N ALA A 53 -5.97 12.35 -7.20
CA ALA A 53 -4.82 11.52 -6.84
C ALA A 53 -5.08 10.85 -5.47
N LEU A 54 -4.69 9.59 -5.34
CA LEU A 54 -4.76 8.86 -4.08
C LEU A 54 -3.36 8.60 -3.52
N ILE A 55 -3.25 8.73 -2.20
CA ILE A 55 -2.12 8.28 -1.40
C ILE A 55 -2.50 6.91 -0.84
N PHE A 56 -1.85 5.85 -1.31
CA PHE A 56 -2.04 4.50 -0.80
C PHE A 56 -1.02 4.22 0.30
N LEU A 57 -1.50 3.76 1.46
CA LEU A 57 -0.65 3.22 2.51
C LEU A 57 -0.62 1.70 2.37
N ALA A 58 0.54 1.14 2.09
CA ALA A 58 0.77 -0.30 2.07
C ALA A 58 1.77 -0.65 3.17
N GLY A 59 1.48 -1.65 3.99
CA GLY A 59 2.39 -1.95 5.07
C GLY A 59 1.88 -2.93 6.08
N ASP A 60 2.55 -2.89 7.22
CA ASP A 60 2.22 -3.66 8.39
C ASP A 60 1.53 -2.81 9.47
N SER A 61 1.55 -3.33 10.70
CA SER A 61 1.20 -2.67 11.95
C SER A 61 1.62 -1.20 12.12
N SER A 62 2.70 -0.73 11.48
CA SER A 62 3.13 0.67 11.59
C SER A 62 2.18 1.66 10.91
N LEU A 63 1.44 1.20 9.90
CA LEU A 63 0.49 2.00 9.12
C LEU A 63 -0.96 1.55 9.30
N ASP A 64 -1.19 0.33 9.80
CA ASP A 64 -2.53 -0.23 10.02
C ASP A 64 -3.39 0.64 10.96
N ASN A 65 -4.71 0.48 10.82
CA ASN A 65 -5.72 1.21 11.59
C ASN A 65 -5.82 0.77 13.07
N LYS A 66 -5.06 -0.26 13.47
CA LYS A 66 -5.00 -0.84 14.82
C LYS A 66 -6.39 -1.10 15.36
N PHE A 67 -7.04 -2.18 14.91
CA PHE A 67 -8.46 -2.45 15.20
C PHE A 67 -8.82 -2.38 16.72
N TRP A 68 -7.88 -2.60 17.63
CA TRP A 68 -8.05 -2.48 19.09
C TRP A 68 -8.02 -1.05 19.65
N LEU A 69 -7.52 -0.04 18.93
CA LEU A 69 -7.55 1.35 19.38
C LEU A 69 -8.94 1.95 19.22
N GLY A 70 -9.52 2.48 20.30
CA GLY A 70 -10.88 3.02 20.31
C GLY A 70 -11.04 4.46 19.82
N GLN A 71 -9.93 5.17 19.57
CA GLN A 71 -9.94 6.59 19.20
C GLN A 71 -10.55 6.81 17.82
N ARG A 72 -11.61 7.62 17.78
CA ARG A 72 -12.41 7.91 16.58
C ARG A 72 -12.73 9.38 16.51
N ALA A 73 -12.83 9.89 15.30
CA ALA A 73 -13.24 11.25 15.00
C ALA A 73 -14.23 11.24 13.83
N GLN A 74 -14.85 12.40 13.58
CA GLN A 74 -15.70 12.59 12.40
C GLN A 74 -14.93 12.21 11.13
N ALA A 75 -15.55 11.40 10.27
CA ALA A 75 -14.99 11.04 8.99
C ALA A 75 -14.79 12.28 8.12
N LEU A 76 -13.74 12.26 7.29
CA LEU A 76 -13.32 13.43 6.53
C LEU A 76 -12.72 13.04 5.18
N ASN A 77 -12.59 14.04 4.30
CA ASN A 77 -11.96 13.95 2.98
C ASN A 77 -12.66 12.99 1.99
N GLY A 78 -13.98 12.84 2.15
CA GLY A 78 -14.85 12.00 1.33
C GLY A 78 -15.34 10.74 2.05
N TYR A 79 -14.67 10.31 3.12
CA TYR A 79 -15.12 9.16 3.92
C TYR A 79 -16.47 9.40 4.61
N GLU A 80 -16.80 10.65 4.93
CA GLU A 80 -18.10 11.08 5.48
C GLU A 80 -19.28 10.74 4.57
N ASN A 81 -19.03 10.50 3.28
CA ASN A 81 -20.07 10.16 2.30
C ASN A 81 -20.29 8.65 2.14
N ILE A 82 -19.39 7.82 2.68
CA ILE A 82 -19.40 6.37 2.47
C ILE A 82 -19.43 5.56 3.77
N ILE A 83 -18.90 6.09 4.88
CA ILE A 83 -18.88 5.37 6.16
C ILE A 83 -20.11 5.73 7.02
N LEU A 84 -20.76 4.72 7.61
CA LEU A 84 -21.90 4.88 8.53
C LEU A 84 -21.68 4.14 9.89
N PRO A 85 -21.83 4.83 11.04
CA PRO A 85 -21.84 6.30 11.18
C PRO A 85 -20.55 6.92 10.60
N PRO A 86 -20.56 8.21 10.20
CA PRO A 86 -19.41 8.86 9.55
C PRO A 86 -18.30 9.13 10.57
N LEU A 87 -17.67 8.05 11.03
CA LEU A 87 -16.57 8.04 11.97
C LEU A 87 -15.37 7.37 11.29
N MET A 88 -14.19 7.95 11.47
CA MET A 88 -12.92 7.33 11.09
C MET A 88 -12.12 7.03 12.35
N LYS A 89 -11.33 5.97 12.33
CA LYS A 89 -10.26 5.79 13.31
C LYS A 89 -9.19 6.85 13.13
N GLN A 90 -8.62 7.33 14.23
CA GLN A 90 -7.53 8.32 14.21
C GLN A 90 -6.17 7.68 13.91
N ASP A 91 -6.10 6.90 12.84
CA ASP A 91 -4.90 6.25 12.31
C ASP A 91 -4.09 7.20 11.41
N VAL A 92 -3.00 6.68 10.81
CA VAL A 92 -2.16 7.46 9.89
C VAL A 92 -2.96 8.02 8.71
N CYS A 93 -3.92 7.27 8.18
CA CYS A 93 -4.78 7.69 7.07
C CYS A 93 -5.66 8.89 7.46
N PHE A 94 -6.27 8.87 8.64
CA PHE A 94 -7.03 10.01 9.17
C PHE A 94 -6.15 11.26 9.29
N TRP A 95 -4.95 11.13 9.86
CA TRP A 95 -4.07 12.29 10.05
C TRP A 95 -3.56 12.86 8.73
N ILE A 96 -3.23 12.02 7.74
CA ILE A 96 -2.88 12.49 6.39
C ILE A 96 -4.07 13.22 5.75
N ASN A 97 -5.27 12.64 5.81
CA ASN A 97 -6.46 13.27 5.24
C ASN A 97 -6.80 14.60 5.95
N SER A 98 -6.67 14.67 7.28
CA SER A 98 -6.83 15.89 8.05
C SER A 98 -5.80 16.96 7.63
N TYR A 99 -4.55 16.56 7.42
CA TYR A 99 -3.50 17.44 6.91
C TYR A 99 -3.81 17.99 5.50
N LEU A 100 -4.28 17.12 4.58
CA LEU A 100 -4.68 17.53 3.22
C LEU A 100 -5.81 18.56 3.23
N ILE A 101 -6.78 18.42 4.15
CA ILE A 101 -7.84 19.42 4.33
C ILE A 101 -7.25 20.74 4.82
N ARG A 102 -6.43 20.71 5.88
CA ARG A 102 -5.80 21.93 6.45
C ARG A 102 -4.91 22.67 5.45
N LYS A 103 -4.31 21.94 4.49
CA LYS A 103 -3.49 22.52 3.42
C LYS A 103 -4.28 22.86 2.15
N ASN A 104 -5.60 22.72 2.17
CA ASN A 104 -6.48 22.93 1.02
C ASN A 104 -6.10 22.08 -0.23
N LEU A 105 -5.58 20.88 0.00
CA LEU A 105 -5.22 19.91 -1.05
C LEU A 105 -6.28 18.80 -1.21
N HIS A 106 -7.25 18.75 -0.29
CA HIS A 106 -8.29 17.73 -0.25
C HIS A 106 -9.16 17.66 -1.51
N ALA A 107 -9.37 18.76 -2.23
CA ALA A 107 -10.10 18.76 -3.50
C ALA A 107 -9.50 17.81 -4.55
N ASN A 108 -8.16 17.67 -4.55
CA ASN A 108 -7.42 16.93 -5.57
C ASN A 108 -6.76 15.65 -5.03
N THR A 109 -6.69 15.47 -3.70
CA THR A 109 -5.98 14.33 -3.10
C THR A 109 -6.70 13.74 -1.90
N ALA A 110 -6.72 12.41 -1.82
CA ALA A 110 -7.15 11.66 -0.64
C ALA A 110 -6.15 10.56 -0.27
N CYS A 111 -6.21 10.10 0.98
CA CYS A 111 -5.42 8.99 1.49
C CYS A 111 -6.31 7.79 1.79
N VAL A 112 -5.82 6.60 1.44
CA VAL A 112 -6.47 5.31 1.68
C VAL A 112 -5.51 4.37 2.39
N ASN A 113 -5.97 3.81 3.51
CA ASN A 113 -5.22 2.80 4.22
C ASN A 113 -5.47 1.43 3.60
N CYS A 114 -4.41 0.74 3.17
CA CYS A 114 -4.44 -0.63 2.69
C CYS A 114 -3.45 -1.51 3.45
N ALA A 115 -2.87 -1.01 4.55
CA ALA A 115 -1.98 -1.79 5.39
C ALA A 115 -2.73 -2.93 6.08
N VAL A 116 -1.99 -3.99 6.40
CA VAL A 116 -2.51 -5.20 7.04
C VAL A 116 -1.69 -5.47 8.29
N GLU A 117 -2.36 -5.50 9.44
CA GLU A 117 -1.74 -5.74 10.75
C GLU A 117 -0.87 -7.00 10.78
N ALA A 118 0.19 -6.96 11.59
CA ALA A 118 1.12 -8.08 11.84
C ALA A 118 1.67 -8.80 10.59
N SER A 119 1.58 -8.17 9.43
CA SER A 119 2.04 -8.75 8.17
C SER A 119 3.55 -8.54 8.00
N SER A 120 4.21 -9.45 7.28
CA SER A 120 5.65 -9.45 7.05
C SER A 120 5.99 -9.43 5.56
N LEU A 121 7.26 -9.20 5.22
CA LEU A 121 7.77 -9.41 3.86
C LEU A 121 7.72 -10.90 3.50
N SER A 122 7.98 -11.79 4.47
CA SER A 122 7.89 -13.24 4.25
C SER A 122 6.48 -13.71 3.87
N SER A 123 5.41 -13.12 4.42
CA SER A 123 4.04 -13.47 4.03
C SER A 123 3.64 -13.01 2.63
N ARG A 124 4.50 -12.19 1.99
CA ARG A 124 4.35 -11.69 0.61
C ARG A 124 5.40 -12.25 -0.36
N ALA A 125 6.18 -13.23 0.11
CA ALA A 125 7.14 -13.95 -0.70
C ALA A 125 6.46 -14.83 -1.76
N PHE A 126 7.25 -15.47 -2.61
CA PHE A 126 6.80 -16.40 -3.67
C PHE A 126 5.83 -15.78 -4.67
N GLY A 127 5.88 -14.47 -4.84
CA GLY A 127 4.93 -13.83 -5.75
C GLY A 127 3.50 -13.78 -5.22
N VAL A 128 3.25 -14.03 -3.94
CA VAL A 128 1.92 -13.85 -3.30
C VAL A 128 1.70 -12.40 -2.84
N LEU A 129 0.55 -11.80 -3.17
CA LEU A 129 0.12 -10.49 -2.65
C LEU A 129 -1.08 -10.73 -1.75
N HIS A 130 -1.22 -9.92 -0.70
CA HIS A 130 -2.48 -9.89 0.05
C HIS A 130 -3.60 -9.30 -0.81
N LYS A 131 -4.85 -9.49 -0.37
CA LYS A 131 -6.02 -8.97 -1.11
C LYS A 131 -5.96 -7.44 -1.22
N GLN A 132 -5.52 -6.77 -0.17
CA GLN A 132 -5.33 -5.32 -0.12
C GLN A 132 -4.20 -4.89 -1.07
N ASP A 133 -3.08 -5.60 -1.09
CA ASP A 133 -1.96 -5.34 -2.02
C ASP A 133 -2.41 -5.49 -3.49
N ALA A 134 -3.25 -6.49 -3.80
CA ALA A 134 -3.81 -6.68 -5.13
C ALA A 134 -4.80 -5.54 -5.50
N ILE A 135 -5.54 -5.01 -4.53
CA ILE A 135 -6.39 -3.83 -4.72
C ILE A 135 -5.54 -2.58 -5.02
N ILE A 136 -4.41 -2.39 -4.32
CA ILE A 136 -3.49 -1.31 -4.67
C ILE A 136 -3.00 -1.49 -6.10
N GLN A 137 -2.50 -2.68 -6.45
CA GLN A 137 -1.94 -2.96 -7.77
C GLN A 137 -2.94 -2.71 -8.91
N LYS A 138 -4.22 -3.06 -8.72
CA LYS A 138 -5.27 -2.83 -9.74
C LYS A 138 -5.76 -1.39 -9.80
N SER A 139 -5.63 -0.65 -8.71
CA SER A 139 -6.15 0.71 -8.57
C SER A 139 -5.07 1.79 -8.68
N LEU A 140 -3.79 1.45 -8.79
CA LEU A 140 -2.72 2.45 -8.87
C LEU A 140 -2.70 3.14 -10.25
N THR A 141 -2.59 4.47 -10.25
CA THR A 141 -2.39 5.29 -11.46
C THR A 141 -1.11 6.12 -11.38
N PRO A 142 -0.60 6.68 -12.49
CA PRO A 142 0.59 7.53 -12.48
C PRO A 142 0.47 8.82 -11.64
N LYS A 143 -0.75 9.24 -11.28
CA LYS A 143 -0.99 10.42 -10.42
C LYS A 143 -0.89 10.07 -8.92
N ASP A 144 -0.93 8.80 -8.57
CA ASP A 144 -1.03 8.34 -7.20
C ASP A 144 0.33 8.29 -6.50
N THR A 145 0.30 8.36 -5.17
CA THR A 145 1.48 8.16 -4.32
C THR A 145 1.32 6.85 -3.56
N LEU A 146 2.37 6.02 -3.56
CA LEU A 146 2.42 4.78 -2.79
C LEU A 146 3.42 4.94 -1.64
N ILE A 147 2.94 4.88 -0.40
CA ILE A 147 3.77 4.86 0.81
C ILE A 147 3.86 3.42 1.30
N VAL A 148 5.08 2.91 1.45
CA VAL A 148 5.33 1.55 1.92
C VAL A 148 6.09 1.57 3.24
N SER A 149 5.53 0.95 4.27
CA SER A 149 6.22 0.68 5.54
C SER A 149 6.01 -0.76 5.97
N ILE A 150 7.05 -1.58 5.83
CA ILE A 150 6.99 -3.02 6.10
C ILE A 150 8.37 -3.52 6.50
N GLY A 151 8.41 -4.59 7.30
CA GLY A 151 9.63 -5.33 7.63
C GLY A 151 9.94 -5.35 9.12
N GLY A 152 9.24 -4.56 9.94
CA GLY A 152 9.39 -4.60 11.39
C GLY A 152 9.00 -5.97 11.96
N ASN A 153 7.95 -6.58 11.42
CA ASN A 153 7.48 -7.89 11.87
C ASN A 153 8.41 -9.04 11.48
N ASP A 154 9.19 -8.91 10.39
CA ASP A 154 10.24 -9.87 10.02
C ASP A 154 11.40 -9.90 11.04
N ILE A 155 11.46 -8.91 11.94
CA ILE A 155 12.40 -8.82 13.08
C ILE A 155 11.71 -9.19 14.39
N ALA A 156 10.53 -8.62 14.65
CA ALA A 156 9.93 -8.64 15.98
C ALA A 156 8.95 -9.81 16.21
N LEU A 157 8.06 -10.09 15.26
CA LEU A 157 6.94 -11.02 15.47
C LEU A 157 7.20 -12.41 14.90
N VAL A 158 7.77 -12.48 13.69
CA VAL A 158 8.05 -13.74 13.00
C VAL A 158 9.48 -13.72 12.47
N PRO A 159 10.49 -13.62 13.36
CA PRO A 159 11.87 -13.67 12.94
C PRO A 159 12.19 -15.05 12.37
N SER A 160 12.79 -15.09 11.18
CA SER A 160 13.35 -16.33 10.65
C SER A 160 14.55 -16.77 11.51
N LEU A 161 14.91 -18.06 11.50
CA LEU A 161 16.13 -18.54 12.17
C LEU A 161 17.37 -17.75 11.74
N LEU A 162 17.42 -17.35 10.47
CA LEU A 162 18.48 -16.52 9.92
C LEU A 162 18.40 -15.08 10.45
N THR A 163 17.22 -14.49 10.60
CA THR A 163 17.05 -13.22 11.30
C THR A 163 17.65 -13.29 12.69
N VAL A 164 17.30 -14.32 13.47
CA VAL A 164 17.78 -14.51 14.85
C VAL A 164 19.30 -14.67 14.88
N ALA A 165 19.86 -15.53 14.03
CA ALA A 165 21.31 -15.75 13.97
C ALA A 165 22.06 -14.45 13.62
N ASN A 166 21.59 -13.69 12.63
CA ASN A 166 22.19 -12.42 12.24
C ASN A 166 22.06 -11.34 13.34
N LEU A 167 20.92 -11.27 14.02
CA LEU A 167 20.73 -10.37 15.16
C LEU A 167 21.70 -10.71 16.29
N LEU A 168 21.88 -11.99 16.63
CA LEU A 168 22.80 -12.43 17.69
C LEU A 168 24.25 -12.08 17.35
N VAL A 169 24.68 -12.31 16.10
CA VAL A 169 26.02 -11.92 15.65
C VAL A 169 26.21 -10.41 15.82
N LEU A 170 25.30 -9.59 15.29
CA LEU A 170 25.42 -8.14 15.35
C LEU A 170 25.29 -7.56 16.77
N SER A 171 24.48 -8.19 17.63
CA SER A 171 24.19 -7.67 18.96
C SER A 171 25.23 -8.12 19.99
N TRP A 172 25.79 -9.33 19.86
CA TRP A 172 26.64 -9.94 20.89
C TRP A 172 28.08 -10.15 20.45
N LEU A 173 28.33 -10.44 19.16
CA LEU A 173 29.66 -10.79 18.67
C LEU A 173 30.39 -9.62 18.00
N VAL A 174 29.68 -8.51 17.76
CA VAL A 174 30.21 -7.34 17.08
C VAL A 174 30.22 -6.15 18.03
N PRO A 175 31.38 -5.47 18.23
CA PRO A 175 31.44 -4.24 19.01
C PRO A 175 30.51 -3.17 18.43
N LYS A 176 29.78 -2.45 19.30
CA LYS A 176 28.85 -1.38 18.88
C LYS A 176 29.50 -0.36 17.95
N THR A 177 30.75 0.00 18.21
CA THR A 177 31.53 0.93 17.39
C THR A 177 31.69 0.45 15.94
N CYS A 178 31.83 -0.85 15.71
CA CYS A 178 31.90 -1.44 14.38
C CYS A 178 30.55 -1.36 13.67
N THR A 179 29.44 -1.64 14.34
CA THR A 179 28.09 -1.52 13.76
C THR A 179 27.73 -0.07 13.45
N GLU A 180 28.13 0.89 14.28
CA GLU A 180 27.79 2.30 14.09
C GLU A 180 28.66 2.99 13.01
N LYS A 181 29.96 2.67 12.95
CA LYS A 181 30.92 3.40 12.10
C LYS A 181 31.34 2.64 10.85
N CYS A 182 31.27 1.31 10.88
CA CYS A 182 31.83 0.47 9.83
C CYS A 182 30.76 -0.35 9.11
N ALA A 183 29.47 -0.23 9.47
CA ALA A 183 28.39 -0.93 8.80
C ALA A 183 28.31 -0.56 7.33
N CYS A 184 28.68 -1.51 6.47
CA CYS A 184 28.61 -1.41 5.04
C CYS A 184 28.19 -2.75 4.44
N SER A 185 27.60 -2.72 3.26
CA SER A 185 27.32 -3.92 2.49
C SER A 185 27.57 -3.66 1.03
N VAL A 186 28.31 -4.56 0.40
CA VAL A 186 28.45 -4.63 -1.04
C VAL A 186 27.14 -5.23 -1.53
N GLY A 187 26.15 -4.35 -1.76
CA GLY A 187 24.73 -4.67 -1.84
C GLY A 187 24.43 -6.05 -2.40
N PRO A 188 23.82 -6.96 -1.63
CA PRO A 188 23.61 -8.34 -2.06
C PRO A 188 22.83 -8.37 -3.37
N PRO A 189 23.08 -9.36 -4.24
CA PRO A 189 22.40 -9.45 -5.52
C PRO A 189 20.89 -9.47 -5.28
N ASN A 190 20.16 -8.57 -5.95
CA ASN A 190 18.71 -8.56 -5.86
C ASN A 190 18.13 -9.70 -6.69
N LEU A 191 17.87 -10.83 -6.03
CA LEU A 191 17.34 -12.02 -6.67
C LEU A 191 15.81 -11.91 -6.83
N VAL A 192 15.35 -12.22 -8.04
CA VAL A 192 13.94 -12.21 -8.42
C VAL A 192 13.61 -13.57 -9.05
N PRO A 193 12.50 -14.22 -8.68
CA PRO A 193 11.51 -13.81 -7.69
C PRO A 193 12.03 -13.88 -6.24
N ASP A 194 11.47 -13.04 -5.34
CA ASP A 194 11.69 -13.19 -3.90
C ASP A 194 11.04 -14.50 -3.45
N MET A 195 11.85 -15.55 -3.42
CA MET A 195 11.50 -16.90 -2.99
C MET A 195 11.47 -17.00 -1.47
N GLY A 196 11.35 -15.88 -0.72
CA GLY A 196 11.21 -15.89 0.73
C GLY A 196 12.21 -16.80 1.45
N CYS A 197 11.77 -17.42 2.53
CA CYS A 197 12.47 -18.52 3.19
C CYS A 197 11.45 -19.63 3.42
N CYS A 198 11.14 -20.45 2.40
CA CYS A 198 10.08 -21.48 2.55
C CYS A 198 10.52 -22.72 3.36
N CYS A 199 11.83 -22.90 3.61
CA CYS A 199 12.34 -24.11 4.27
C CYS A 199 13.35 -23.83 5.41
N GLY A 200 13.40 -22.61 5.96
CA GLY A 200 14.32 -22.33 7.08
C GLY A 200 15.82 -22.23 6.71
N CYS A 201 16.25 -22.46 5.47
CA CYS A 201 17.65 -22.28 5.10
C CYS A 201 17.87 -22.08 3.57
N HIS A 202 17.55 -20.91 3.02
CA HIS A 202 18.27 -20.47 1.81
C HIS A 202 19.66 -19.97 2.21
N VAL A 203 20.51 -20.91 2.66
CA VAL A 203 21.91 -20.65 2.99
C VAL A 203 22.56 -19.91 1.84
N LEU A 204 22.21 -20.16 0.58
CA LEU A 204 22.84 -19.45 -0.53
C LEU A 204 22.54 -17.94 -0.53
N ASN A 205 21.28 -17.49 -0.54
CA ASN A 205 20.99 -16.06 -0.59
C ASN A 205 21.36 -15.35 0.72
N CYS A 206 21.04 -15.98 1.85
CA CYS A 206 21.30 -15.38 3.16
C CYS A 206 22.77 -15.48 3.56
N ALA A 207 23.49 -16.56 3.24
CA ALA A 207 24.94 -16.66 3.50
C ALA A 207 25.76 -15.87 2.46
N GLN A 208 25.31 -15.77 1.20
CA GLN A 208 25.91 -14.83 0.26
C GLN A 208 25.74 -13.40 0.79
N SER A 209 24.54 -13.03 1.25
CA SER A 209 24.31 -11.73 1.89
C SER A 209 25.06 -11.56 3.22
N TYR A 210 25.23 -12.63 4.00
CA TYR A 210 25.98 -12.64 5.28
C TYR A 210 27.43 -12.22 5.07
N LEU A 211 28.06 -12.72 4.00
CA LEU A 211 29.45 -12.42 3.64
C LEU A 211 29.60 -11.13 2.82
N CYS A 212 28.51 -10.61 2.24
CA CYS A 212 28.48 -9.35 1.50
C CYS A 212 28.30 -8.10 2.39
N GLY A 213 28.48 -8.22 3.70
CA GLY A 213 28.38 -7.10 4.63
C GLY A 213 29.43 -7.15 5.74
N TRP A 214 29.89 -5.98 6.14
CA TRP A 214 30.68 -5.78 7.34
C TRP A 214 29.90 -4.86 8.28
N PRO A 215 29.74 -5.18 9.56
CA PRO A 215 30.11 -6.44 10.22
C PRO A 215 29.32 -7.66 9.70
N PRO A 216 29.80 -8.90 9.93
CA PRO A 216 29.13 -10.11 9.46
C PRO A 216 27.65 -10.14 9.86
N GLY A 217 26.80 -10.46 8.89
CA GLY A 217 25.35 -10.47 9.06
C GLY A 217 24.65 -9.13 8.83
N PHE A 218 25.38 -8.02 8.70
CA PHE A 218 24.77 -6.74 8.30
C PHE A 218 24.18 -6.80 6.89
N GLY A 219 24.84 -7.51 5.97
CA GLY A 219 24.35 -7.67 4.60
C GLY A 219 23.00 -8.38 4.50
N TYR A 220 22.64 -9.23 5.48
CA TYR A 220 21.29 -9.80 5.57
C TYR A 220 20.22 -8.73 5.76
N PHE A 221 20.44 -7.76 6.66
CA PHE A 221 19.48 -6.67 6.89
C PHE A 221 19.41 -5.72 5.72
N VAL A 222 20.53 -5.50 5.02
CA VAL A 222 20.52 -4.75 3.75
C VAL A 222 19.67 -5.49 2.72
N ASP A 223 19.80 -6.81 2.56
CA ASP A 223 18.91 -7.56 1.66
C ASP A 223 17.44 -7.43 2.07
N LEU A 224 17.15 -7.66 3.35
CA LEU A 224 15.80 -7.63 3.92
C LEU A 224 15.11 -6.27 3.69
N PHE A 225 15.75 -5.17 4.10
CA PHE A 225 15.14 -3.84 4.06
C PHE A 225 15.31 -3.11 2.73
N LYS A 226 16.26 -3.51 1.88
CA LYS A 226 16.49 -2.88 0.56
C LYS A 226 15.92 -3.73 -0.57
N ASN A 227 16.45 -4.93 -0.77
CA ASN A 227 16.14 -5.73 -1.95
C ASN A 227 14.72 -6.31 -1.88
N ARG A 228 14.36 -6.93 -0.75
CA ARG A 228 13.04 -7.54 -0.59
C ARG A 228 11.92 -6.50 -0.58
N VAL A 229 12.11 -5.37 0.11
CA VAL A 229 11.20 -4.22 0.04
C VAL A 229 11.11 -3.69 -1.39
N LYS A 230 12.23 -3.51 -2.11
CA LYS A 230 12.22 -3.07 -3.52
C LYS A 230 11.46 -4.04 -4.42
N ASN A 231 11.60 -5.35 -4.21
CA ASN A 231 10.87 -6.36 -4.98
C ASN A 231 9.38 -6.31 -4.69
N TYR A 232 9.01 -6.13 -3.43
CA TYR A 232 7.62 -5.92 -3.03
C TYR A 232 7.03 -4.67 -3.69
N VAL A 233 7.71 -3.52 -3.62
CA VAL A 233 7.28 -2.27 -4.28
C VAL A 233 7.14 -2.44 -5.78
N LYS A 234 8.14 -3.03 -6.45
CA LYS A 234 8.09 -3.32 -7.90
C LYS A 234 6.86 -4.14 -8.28
N LYS A 235 6.47 -5.07 -7.40
CA LYS A 235 5.32 -5.93 -7.62
C LYS A 235 4.02 -5.16 -7.45
N LEU A 236 3.88 -4.32 -6.42
CA LEU A 236 2.72 -3.43 -6.26
C LEU A 236 2.53 -2.49 -7.44
N VAL A 237 3.62 -1.94 -7.99
CA VAL A 237 3.59 -0.98 -9.10
C VAL A 237 3.47 -1.67 -10.47
N LYS A 238 3.56 -3.01 -10.55
CA LYS A 238 3.42 -3.72 -11.81
C LYS A 238 2.00 -3.56 -12.34
N ILE A 239 1.81 -2.59 -13.24
CA ILE A 239 0.54 -2.34 -13.91
C ILE A 239 0.13 -3.63 -14.60
N SER A 240 -0.98 -4.21 -14.17
CA SER A 240 -1.56 -5.37 -14.81
C SER A 240 -2.02 -4.97 -16.20
N SER A 241 -1.26 -5.37 -17.22
CA SER A 241 -1.61 -5.19 -18.64
C SER A 241 -2.90 -5.92 -19.07
N THR A 242 -3.61 -6.55 -18.13
CA THR A 242 -4.89 -7.23 -18.38
C THR A 242 -6.12 -6.32 -18.24
N GLY A 243 -5.95 -5.05 -17.86
CA GLY A 243 -7.00 -4.05 -17.99
C GLY A 243 -7.25 -3.73 -19.47
N ARG A 244 -8.26 -4.38 -20.08
CA ARG A 244 -8.75 -4.11 -21.44
C ARG A 244 -8.69 -2.63 -21.75
N VAL A 245 -7.79 -2.25 -22.66
CA VAL A 245 -7.95 -1.06 -23.48
C VAL A 245 -9.27 -1.28 -24.25
N LYS A 246 -10.39 -0.75 -23.74
CA LYS A 246 -11.56 -0.52 -24.58
C LYS A 246 -11.07 0.47 -25.63
N LYS A 247 -10.71 -0.03 -26.82
CA LYS A 247 -10.50 0.80 -28.00
C LYS A 247 -11.76 1.64 -28.16
N MET A 248 -11.66 2.91 -27.75
CA MET A 248 -12.72 3.88 -27.92
C MET A 248 -12.88 4.03 -29.43
N LYS A 249 -13.97 3.46 -29.98
CA LYS A 249 -14.28 3.61 -31.40
C LYS A 249 -14.44 5.10 -31.66
N PRO A 250 -13.71 5.69 -32.63
CA PRO A 250 -13.91 7.09 -32.98
C PRO A 250 -15.38 7.29 -33.34
N ARG A 251 -16.02 8.21 -32.60
CA ARG A 251 -17.40 8.60 -32.81
C ARG A 251 -17.47 9.23 -34.20
N ARG A 252 -18.06 8.53 -35.17
CA ARG A 252 -18.27 9.06 -36.53
C ARG A 252 -18.99 10.40 -36.39
N SER A 253 -18.34 11.49 -36.77
CA SER A 253 -19.02 12.78 -36.88
C SER A 253 -20.07 12.66 -37.96
N SER A 254 -21.33 12.83 -37.59
CA SER A 254 -22.41 13.02 -38.55
C SER A 254 -22.16 14.36 -39.23
N LYS A 255 -21.65 14.32 -40.47
CA LYS A 255 -21.68 15.47 -41.37
C LYS A 255 -23.14 15.89 -41.52
N SER A 256 -23.51 17.02 -40.94
CA SER A 256 -24.72 17.75 -41.31
C SER A 256 -24.57 18.19 -42.77
N ARG A 257 -25.39 17.61 -43.66
CA ARG A 257 -25.66 18.17 -44.97
C ARG A 257 -26.49 19.42 -44.77
N LEU A 258 -25.85 20.58 -44.88
CA LEU A 258 -26.54 21.81 -45.24
C LEU A 258 -26.92 21.67 -46.72
N TRP A 259 -28.22 21.58 -46.98
CA TRP A 259 -28.77 21.76 -48.32
C TRP A 259 -28.88 23.25 -48.62
N SER A 260 -28.60 23.56 -49.87
CA SER A 260 -28.75 24.84 -50.56
C SER A 260 -30.18 25.38 -50.53
#